data_AF-W6MQT0-F1
#
_entry.id   AF-W6MQT0-F1
#
_cell.length_a   1.000
_cell.length_b   1.000
_cell.length_c   1.000
_cell.angle_alpha   90.00
_cell.angle_beta   90.00
_cell.angle_gamma   90.00
#
_symmetry.space_group_name_H-M   'P 1'
#
loop_
_entity.id
_entity.type
_entity.pdbx_description
1 polymer ?
#
loop_
_entity_poly.entity_id
_entity_poly.type
_entity_poly.pdbx_seq_one_letter_code
_entity_poly.pdbx_strand_id
1 'polypeptide(L)'
;MLQPRSVSSLLSQVLIPSPLTPGKRPLSISLLSSSGDPLCSCTSAASASERSFDLQAGSSNPTEYGSVQALDPSENLNAYSLVALNLWNRHLQEREAENTTDWLEVSVDRFNVILKAVGGVESPKWLLLMICEAEYPKGLALKKVENLGVLIDQQT
;
A
#
# COMPACT_ATOMS: atom_id res chain seq x y z
N MET A 1 21.97 8.43 -2.97
CA MET A 1 21.69 7.39 -1.95
C MET A 1 20.54 7.89 -1.09
N LEU A 2 19.44 7.12 -0.97
CA LEU A 2 18.29 7.48 -0.14
C LEU A 2 18.71 7.59 1.34
N GLN A 3 18.34 8.68 2.01
CA GLN A 3 18.52 8.80 3.46
C GLN A 3 17.29 8.21 4.17
N PRO A 4 17.41 7.09 4.91
CA PRO A 4 16.25 6.38 5.45
C PRO A 4 15.36 7.23 6.37
N ARG A 5 15.97 8.12 7.17
CA ARG A 5 15.26 9.04 8.08
C ARG A 5 14.42 10.09 7.34
N SER A 6 14.88 10.55 6.18
CA SER A 6 14.13 11.48 5.33
C SER A 6 12.91 10.78 4.72
N VAL A 7 13.11 9.58 4.19
CA VAL A 7 12.06 8.78 3.55
C VAL A 7 10.97 8.39 4.55
N SER A 8 11.33 7.88 5.73
CA SER A 8 10.34 7.53 6.77
C SER A 8 9.51 8.72 7.22
N SER A 9 10.12 9.91 7.28
CA SER A 9 9.41 11.15 7.62
C SER A 9 8.43 11.58 6.52
N LEU A 10 8.77 11.38 5.24
CA LEU A 10 7.87 11.67 4.12
C LEU A 10 6.71 10.66 4.08
N LEU A 11 7.01 9.38 4.27
CA LEU A 11 6.02 8.31 4.33
C LEU A 11 5.00 8.57 5.44
N SER A 12 5.44 8.90 6.66
CA SER A 12 4.52 9.14 7.78
C SER A 12 3.60 10.34 7.57
N GLN A 13 4.05 11.38 6.85
CA GLN A 13 3.21 12.53 6.49
C GLN A 13 2.02 12.15 5.60
N VAL A 14 2.19 11.14 4.74
CA VAL A 14 1.09 10.63 3.90
C VAL A 14 -0.03 10.01 4.73
N LEU A 15 0.29 9.42 5.87
CA LEU A 15 -0.69 8.80 6.77
C LEU A 15 -1.47 9.81 7.63
N ILE A 16 -1.08 11.09 7.64
CA ILE A 16 -1.79 12.12 8.39
C ILE A 16 -3.22 12.24 7.80
N PRO A 17 -4.27 12.13 8.66
CA PRO A 17 -5.65 12.26 8.25
C PRO A 17 -5.92 13.59 7.54
N SER A 18 -6.76 13.55 6.51
CA SER A 18 -7.18 14.76 5.83
C SER A 18 -8.37 15.40 6.55
N PRO A 19 -8.38 16.72 6.76
CA PRO A 19 -9.56 17.41 7.32
C PRO A 19 -10.78 17.31 6.40
N LEU A 20 -10.57 17.03 5.11
CA LEU A 20 -11.64 16.85 4.12
C LEU A 20 -12.38 15.52 4.26
N THR A 21 -11.77 14.54 4.94
CA THR A 21 -12.35 13.21 5.15
C THR A 21 -12.16 12.75 6.59
N PRO A 22 -12.87 13.39 7.54
CA PRO A 22 -12.81 12.99 8.94
C PRO A 22 -13.22 11.53 9.10
N GLY A 23 -12.46 10.78 9.91
CA GLY A 23 -12.69 9.35 10.17
C GLY A 23 -12.09 8.39 9.14
N LYS A 24 -11.77 8.85 7.91
CA LYS A 24 -11.18 7.99 6.87
C LYS A 24 -9.68 8.21 6.79
N ARG A 25 -8.90 7.13 6.81
CA ARG A 25 -7.44 7.23 6.82
C ARG A 25 -6.75 6.18 5.94
N PRO A 26 -5.55 6.52 5.43
CA PRO A 26 -4.61 5.50 4.98
C PRO A 26 -4.21 4.59 6.14
N LEU A 27 -4.05 3.30 5.86
CA LEU A 27 -3.65 2.30 6.85
C LEU A 27 -2.14 2.11 6.83
N SER A 28 -1.54 2.04 5.64
CA SER A 28 -0.10 1.93 5.50
C SER A 28 0.39 2.55 4.20
N ILE A 29 1.67 2.88 4.20
CA ILE A 29 2.43 3.32 3.04
C ILE A 29 3.82 2.71 3.12
N SER A 30 4.30 2.15 2.01
CA SER A 30 5.59 1.49 1.92
C SER A 30 6.31 1.88 0.66
N LEU A 31 7.62 2.04 0.77
CA LEU A 31 8.54 2.08 -0.35
C LEU A 31 9.11 0.68 -0.54
N LEU A 32 8.90 0.10 -1.71
CA LEU A 32 9.38 -1.22 -2.09
C LEU A 32 10.55 -1.09 -3.06
N SER A 33 11.48 -2.04 -3.01
CA SER A 33 12.47 -2.24 -4.05
C SER A 33 11.81 -2.73 -5.35
N SER A 34 12.56 -2.75 -6.44
CA SER A 34 12.14 -3.39 -7.70
C SER A 34 11.91 -4.90 -7.57
N SER A 35 12.45 -5.54 -6.53
CA SER A 35 12.18 -6.94 -6.17
C SER A 35 10.95 -7.13 -5.28
N GLY A 36 10.26 -6.05 -4.89
CA GLY A 36 9.09 -6.08 -4.02
C GLY A 36 9.38 -6.13 -2.52
N ASP A 37 10.66 -6.04 -2.13
CA ASP A 37 11.05 -6.02 -0.72
C ASP A 37 10.74 -4.66 -0.10
N PRO A 38 10.07 -4.61 1.07
CA PRO A 38 9.85 -3.34 1.76
C PRO A 38 11.16 -2.74 2.25
N LEU A 39 11.51 -1.56 1.71
CA LEU A 39 12.68 -0.79 2.12
C LEU A 39 12.38 0.11 3.32
N CYS A 40 11.17 0.68 3.35
CA CYS A 40 10.69 1.51 4.43
C CYS A 40 9.17 1.49 4.44
N SER A 41 8.57 1.33 5.63
CA SER A 41 7.12 1.25 5.78
C SER A 41 6.67 2.08 6.98
N CYS A 42 5.49 2.66 6.85
CA CYS A 42 4.79 3.34 7.92
C CYS A 42 3.36 2.80 7.98
N THR A 43 2.86 2.59 9.20
CA THR A 43 1.49 2.16 9.47
C THR A 43 0.80 3.18 10.35
N SER A 44 -0.51 3.33 10.17
CA SER A 44 -1.33 4.17 11.04
C SER A 44 -1.54 3.45 12.36
N ALA A 45 -1.19 4.08 13.48
CA ALA A 45 -1.26 3.49 14.81
C ALA A 45 -2.68 3.07 15.22
N ALA A 46 -3.70 3.71 14.66
CA ALA A 46 -5.08 3.47 15.05
C ALA A 46 -5.70 2.20 14.42
N SER A 47 -5.02 1.54 13.48
CA SER A 47 -5.40 0.19 13.02
C SER A 47 -5.21 -0.88 14.11
N ALA A 48 -4.29 -0.64 15.05
CA ALA A 48 -3.96 -1.58 16.12
C ALA A 48 -4.91 -1.50 17.33
N SER A 49 -5.65 -0.39 17.52
CA SER A 49 -6.37 -0.13 18.78
C SER A 49 -7.88 -0.42 18.76
N GLU A 50 -8.47 -0.79 17.62
CA GLU A 50 -9.92 -1.09 17.52
C GLU A 50 -10.24 -2.59 17.34
N ARG A 51 -9.22 -3.46 17.36
CA ARG A 51 -9.41 -4.92 17.34
C ARG A 51 -8.81 -5.57 18.57
N SER A 52 -9.44 -5.36 19.72
CA SER A 52 -9.40 -6.35 20.79
C SER A 52 -10.00 -7.65 20.25
N PHE A 53 -9.14 -8.58 19.83
CA PHE A 53 -9.53 -9.95 19.55
C PHE A 53 -9.92 -10.61 20.88
N ASP A 54 -11.22 -10.73 21.13
CA ASP A 54 -11.71 -11.74 22.06
C ASP A 54 -11.40 -13.10 21.44
N LEU A 55 -10.32 -13.73 21.91
CA LEU A 55 -10.05 -15.14 21.70
C LEU A 55 -11.11 -15.97 22.46
N GLN A 56 -12.32 -16.06 21.92
CA GLN A 56 -13.19 -17.18 22.27
C GLN A 56 -12.63 -18.44 21.59
N ALA A 57 -11.87 -19.21 22.38
CA ALA A 57 -11.55 -20.58 22.07
C ALA A 57 -12.86 -21.38 21.94
N GLY A 58 -13.29 -21.59 20.69
CA GLY A 58 -14.54 -22.27 20.36
C GLY A 58 -14.40 -23.23 19.19
N SER A 59 -14.06 -24.48 19.52
CA SER A 59 -14.55 -25.72 18.89
C SER A 59 -14.37 -25.92 17.37
N SER A 60 -13.34 -26.71 17.04
CA SER A 60 -13.28 -27.74 15.99
C SER A 60 -14.46 -27.88 15.00
N ASN A 61 -14.18 -27.56 13.72
CA ASN A 61 -14.66 -28.30 12.54
C ASN A 61 -13.75 -27.98 11.32
N PRO A 62 -13.21 -28.97 10.59
CA PRO A 62 -12.32 -28.75 9.45
C PRO A 62 -13.09 -28.92 8.14
N THR A 63 -13.85 -27.91 7.72
CA THR A 63 -14.44 -27.87 6.38
C THR A 63 -14.57 -26.43 5.94
N GLU A 64 -13.64 -26.00 5.10
CA GLU A 64 -13.84 -25.18 3.89
C GLU A 64 -12.50 -24.53 3.53
N TYR A 65 -12.19 -24.56 2.24
CA TYR A 65 -11.05 -23.90 1.64
C TYR A 65 -10.95 -22.48 2.20
N GLY A 66 -9.88 -22.23 2.97
CA GLY A 66 -9.73 -21.05 3.79
C GLY A 66 -10.01 -19.79 2.98
N SER A 67 -11.07 -19.07 3.36
CA SER A 67 -11.10 -17.65 3.12
C SER A 67 -9.78 -17.13 3.70
N VAL A 68 -8.99 -16.46 2.86
CA VAL A 68 -7.85 -15.71 3.38
C VAL A 68 -8.49 -14.71 4.33
N GLN A 69 -8.48 -15.00 5.64
CA GLN A 69 -8.88 -14.04 6.66
C GLN A 69 -8.26 -12.72 6.26
N ALA A 70 -9.08 -11.66 6.20
CA ALA A 70 -8.65 -10.32 5.82
C ALA A 70 -7.45 -9.92 6.69
N LEU A 71 -6.24 -10.19 6.19
CA LEU A 71 -5.00 -9.96 6.90
C LEU A 71 -4.93 -8.47 7.16
N ASP A 72 -4.71 -8.09 8.41
CA ASP A 72 -4.51 -6.68 8.68
C ASP A 72 -3.24 -6.23 7.91
N PRO A 73 -3.31 -5.17 7.09
CA PRO A 73 -2.15 -4.66 6.39
C PRO A 73 -0.99 -4.30 7.33
N SER A 74 -1.29 -4.00 8.60
CA SER A 74 -0.28 -3.77 9.64
C SER A 74 0.39 -5.06 10.15
N GLU A 75 -0.27 -6.21 10.03
CA GLU A 75 0.23 -7.51 10.49
C GLU A 75 0.99 -8.26 9.40
N ASN A 76 0.66 -8.05 8.11
CA ASN A 76 1.27 -8.82 7.02
C ASN A 76 1.61 -7.98 5.78
N LEU A 77 2.36 -6.90 5.99
CA LEU A 77 2.79 -6.01 4.92
C LEU A 77 3.66 -6.71 3.85
N ASN A 78 4.41 -7.75 4.21
CA ASN A 78 5.19 -8.55 3.27
C ASN A 78 4.30 -9.27 2.25
N ALA A 79 3.18 -9.88 2.68
CA ALA A 79 2.23 -10.50 1.76
C ALA A 79 1.63 -9.47 0.79
N TYR A 80 1.23 -8.31 1.30
CA TYR A 80 0.74 -7.21 0.45
C TYR A 80 1.79 -6.71 -0.54
N SER A 81 3.06 -6.69 -0.16
CA SER A 81 4.17 -6.23 -1.03
C SER A 81 4.43 -7.21 -2.18
N LEU A 82 4.37 -8.52 -1.91
CA LEU A 82 4.49 -9.54 -2.96
C LEU A 82 3.29 -9.55 -3.91
N VAL A 83 2.08 -9.45 -3.37
CA VAL A 83 0.86 -9.34 -4.17
C VAL A 83 0.91 -8.09 -5.06
N ALA A 84 1.32 -6.96 -4.49
CA ALA A 84 1.51 -5.70 -5.19
C ALA A 84 2.49 -5.83 -6.37
N LEU A 85 3.67 -6.42 -6.16
CA LEU A 85 4.66 -6.62 -7.22
C LEU A 85 4.10 -7.48 -8.36
N ASN A 86 3.43 -8.58 -8.02
CA ASN A 86 2.82 -9.46 -9.02
C ASN A 86 1.75 -8.74 -9.85
N LEU A 87 0.91 -7.93 -9.20
CA LEU A 87 -0.10 -7.12 -9.87
C LEU A 87 0.54 -6.07 -10.78
N TRP A 88 1.61 -5.42 -10.32
CA TRP A 88 2.37 -4.46 -11.13
C TRP A 88 2.98 -5.11 -12.37
N ASN A 89 3.66 -6.25 -12.22
CA ASN A 89 4.29 -6.96 -13.33
C ASN A 89 3.25 -7.47 -14.35
N ARG A 90 2.12 -7.98 -13.87
CA ARG A 90 1.00 -8.36 -14.73
C ARG A 90 0.46 -7.15 -15.50
N HIS A 91 0.30 -6.02 -14.82
CA HIS A 91 -0.09 -4.77 -15.45
C HIS A 91 0.93 -4.32 -16.51
N LEU A 92 2.23 -4.53 -16.29
CA LEU A 92 3.25 -4.29 -17.32
C LEU A 92 3.09 -5.20 -18.55
N GLN A 93 2.75 -6.47 -18.34
CA GLN A 93 2.60 -7.47 -19.41
C GLN A 93 1.33 -7.32 -20.24
N GLU A 94 0.22 -6.90 -19.61
CA GLU A 94 -1.08 -6.75 -20.25
C GLU A 94 -1.24 -5.40 -21.01
N ARG A 95 -0.22 -4.54 -20.99
CA ARG A 95 -0.25 -3.20 -21.60
C ARG A 95 -0.10 -3.23 -23.12
N GLU A 96 -0.99 -2.50 -23.80
CA GLU A 96 -0.75 -1.96 -25.14
C GLU A 96 0.05 -0.64 -25.02
N ALA A 97 1.00 -0.40 -25.93
CA ALA A 97 2.08 0.58 -25.79
C ALA A 97 1.68 2.06 -25.64
N GLU A 98 0.41 2.44 -25.83
CA GLU A 98 0.01 3.85 -26.02
C GLU A 98 -0.63 4.54 -24.80
N ASN A 99 -0.91 3.87 -23.68
CA ASN A 99 -1.62 4.52 -22.56
C ASN A 99 -1.11 4.08 -21.18
N THR A 100 0.16 4.36 -20.91
CA THR A 100 0.84 3.96 -19.67
C THR A 100 0.66 4.99 -18.57
N THR A 101 -0.19 4.68 -17.58
CA THR A 101 -0.16 5.37 -16.28
C THR A 101 1.01 4.88 -15.45
N ASP A 102 1.59 5.75 -14.63
CA ASP A 102 2.67 5.39 -13.71
C ASP A 102 2.13 4.84 -12.36
N TRP A 103 0.84 4.54 -12.30
CA TRP A 103 0.14 4.03 -11.13
C TRP A 103 -0.87 2.95 -11.50
N LEU A 104 -1.22 2.13 -10.50
CA LEU A 104 -2.20 1.06 -10.57
C LEU A 104 -3.04 1.05 -9.28
N GLU A 105 -4.34 0.89 -9.40
CA GLU A 105 -5.26 0.72 -8.28
C GLU A 105 -5.86 -0.69 -8.31
N VAL A 106 -5.87 -1.37 -7.17
CA VAL A 106 -6.48 -2.70 -7.02
C VAL A 106 -7.27 -2.75 -5.72
N SER A 107 -8.50 -3.25 -5.79
CA SER A 107 -9.30 -3.54 -4.58
C SER A 107 -8.97 -4.96 -4.09
N VAL A 108 -8.60 -5.08 -2.82
CA VAL A 108 -8.30 -6.35 -2.15
C VAL A 108 -9.16 -6.43 -0.90
N ASP A 109 -10.20 -7.27 -0.95
CA ASP A 109 -11.21 -7.39 0.12
C ASP A 109 -11.83 -6.02 0.47
N ARG A 110 -11.71 -5.54 1.72
CA ARG A 110 -12.21 -4.24 2.18
C ARG A 110 -11.21 -3.09 2.05
N PHE A 111 -10.11 -3.31 1.34
CA PHE A 111 -9.03 -2.34 1.18
C PHE A 111 -8.83 -1.96 -0.28
N ASN A 112 -8.44 -0.71 -0.50
CA ASN A 112 -7.87 -0.26 -1.76
C ASN A 112 -6.35 -0.22 -1.63
N VAL A 113 -5.69 -0.82 -2.61
CA VAL A 113 -4.24 -0.86 -2.76
C VAL A 113 -3.87 0.01 -3.95
N ILE A 114 -3.00 0.98 -3.71
CA ILE A 114 -2.50 1.89 -4.76
C ILE A 114 -1.01 1.69 -4.90
N LEU A 115 -0.60 1.47 -6.14
CA LEU A 115 0.78 1.30 -6.55
C LEU A 115 1.20 2.45 -7.43
N LYS A 116 2.42 2.96 -7.23
CA LYS A 116 3.02 3.96 -8.10
C LYS A 116 4.49 3.64 -8.36
N ALA A 117 4.88 3.69 -9.62
CA ALA A 117 6.27 3.62 -10.03
C ALA A 117 7.02 4.92 -9.74
N VAL A 118 8.25 4.78 -9.25
CA VAL A 118 9.18 5.89 -9.01
C VAL A 118 10.48 5.60 -9.75
N GLY A 119 11.00 6.59 -10.48
CA GLY A 119 12.22 6.46 -11.28
C GLY A 119 12.05 5.72 -12.61
N GLY A 120 10.85 5.74 -13.20
CA GLY A 120 10.54 5.12 -14.51
C GLY A 120 9.39 4.11 -14.44
N VAL A 121 8.59 4.01 -15.51
CA VAL A 121 7.36 3.19 -15.53
C VAL A 121 7.65 1.71 -15.84
N GLU A 122 8.48 1.43 -16.85
CA GLU A 122 8.79 0.06 -17.29
C GLU A 122 9.82 -0.63 -16.40
N SER A 123 10.71 0.16 -15.80
CA SER A 123 11.79 -0.31 -14.92
C SER A 123 11.85 0.58 -13.67
N PRO A 124 10.82 0.52 -12.81
CA PRO A 124 10.77 1.35 -11.62
C PRO A 124 11.96 1.04 -10.71
N LYS A 125 12.65 2.10 -10.30
CA LYS A 125 13.69 2.02 -9.27
C LYS A 125 13.06 1.63 -7.92
N TRP A 126 11.85 2.13 -7.67
CA TRP A 126 11.04 1.78 -6.52
C TRP A 126 9.55 1.74 -6.86
N LEU A 127 8.81 1.02 -6.03
CA LEU A 127 7.35 1.05 -6.03
C LEU A 127 6.85 1.63 -4.72
N LEU A 128 5.94 2.60 -4.80
CA LEU A 128 5.16 3.06 -3.66
C LEU A 128 3.91 2.21 -3.54
N LEU A 129 3.69 1.65 -2.36
CA LEU A 129 2.52 0.85 -2.00
C LEU A 129 1.75 1.57 -0.91
N MET A 130 0.56 2.08 -1.21
CA MET A 130 -0.37 2.63 -0.24
C MET A 130 -1.55 1.68 -0.05
N ILE A 131 -1.93 1.45 1.20
CA ILE A 131 -3.11 0.67 1.55
C ILE A 131 -4.05 1.57 2.34
N CYS A 132 -5.30 1.64 1.91
CA CYS A 132 -6.35 2.40 2.58
C CYS A 132 -7.64 1.60 2.63
N GLU A 133 -8.57 2.03 3.47
CA GLU A 133 -9.92 1.44 3.52
C GLU A 133 -10.66 1.68 2.19
N ALA A 134 -11.57 0.76 1.83
CA ALA A 134 -12.35 0.85 0.60
C ALA A 134 -13.10 2.20 0.47
N GLU A 135 -13.50 2.78 1.59
CA GLU A 135 -14.22 4.05 1.64
C GLU A 135 -13.34 5.30 1.51
N TYR A 136 -12.02 5.14 1.60
CA TYR A 136 -11.08 6.25 1.50
C TYR A 136 -11.11 6.83 0.07
N PRO A 137 -11.19 8.17 -0.12
CA PRO A 137 -11.36 8.72 -1.45
C PRO A 137 -10.16 8.43 -2.35
N LYS A 138 -10.41 7.71 -3.44
CA LYS A 138 -9.40 7.30 -4.42
C LYS A 138 -8.59 8.47 -4.96
N GLY A 139 -9.26 9.56 -5.37
CA GLY A 139 -8.57 10.75 -5.88
C GLY A 139 -7.64 11.42 -4.87
N LEU A 140 -7.96 11.36 -3.57
CA LEU A 140 -7.08 11.88 -2.52
C LEU A 140 -5.87 10.95 -2.30
N ALA A 141 -6.11 9.65 -2.33
CA ALA A 141 -5.08 8.63 -2.18
C ALA A 141 -4.06 8.70 -3.32
N LEU A 142 -4.54 8.73 -4.57
CA LEU A 142 -3.70 8.91 -5.76
C LEU A 142 -2.87 10.18 -5.66
N LYS A 143 -3.49 11.33 -5.37
CA LYS A 143 -2.78 12.60 -5.23
C LYS A 143 -1.70 12.58 -4.14
N LYS A 144 -1.95 11.89 -3.02
CA LYS A 144 -0.95 11.71 -1.96
C LYS A 144 0.25 10.89 -2.43
N VAL A 145 0.00 9.77 -3.12
CA VAL A 145 1.06 8.89 -3.64
C VAL A 145 1.83 9.56 -4.77
N GLU A 146 1.16 10.31 -5.65
CA GLU A 146 1.78 11.09 -6.72
C GLU A 146 2.76 12.13 -6.17
N ASN A 147 2.30 12.96 -5.25
CA ASN A 147 3.14 13.99 -4.62
C ASN A 147 4.34 13.35 -3.90
N LEU A 148 4.12 12.24 -3.19
CA LEU A 148 5.18 11.52 -2.51
C LEU A 148 6.20 10.94 -3.51
N GLY A 149 5.73 10.36 -4.62
CA GLY A 149 6.60 9.80 -5.66
C GLY A 149 7.54 10.85 -6.24
N VAL A 150 7.02 12.05 -6.55
CA VAL A 150 7.83 13.18 -7.03
C VAL A 150 8.88 13.59 -6.01
N LEU A 151 8.52 13.68 -4.72
CA LEU A 151 9.46 14.06 -3.66
C LEU A 151 10.57 13.02 -3.46
N ILE A 152 10.25 11.74 -3.54
CA ILE A 152 11.24 10.66 -3.42
C ILE A 152 12.18 10.67 -4.62
N ASP A 153 11.66 10.84 -5.84
CA ASP A 153 12.46 10.86 -7.05
C ASP A 153 13.50 12.00 -7.03
N GLN A 154 13.09 13.20 -6.56
CA GLN A 154 13.97 14.37 -6.41
C GLN A 154 15.10 14.20 -5.38
N GLN A 155 14.98 13.25 -4.44
CA GLN A 155 16.01 13.00 -3.42
C GLN A 155 17.09 12.01 -3.88
N THR A 156 17.07 11.56 -5.14
CA THR A 156 17.80 10.36 -5.57
C THR A 156 18.53 10.45 -6.89
#